data_AF-A0A538SR40-F1
#
_entry.id   AF-A0A538SR40-F1
#
_cell.length_a   1.000
_cell.length_b   1.000
_cell.length_c   1.000
_cell.angle_alpha   90.00
_cell.angle_beta   90.00
_cell.angle_gamma   90.00
#
_symmetry.space_group_name_H-M   'P 1'
#
loop_
_entity.id
_entity.type
_entity.pdbx_description
1 polymer ?
#
loop_
_entity_poly.entity_id
_entity_poly.type
_entity_poly.pdbx_seq_one_letter_code
_entity_poly.pdbx_strand_id
1 'polypeptide(L)'
;MRIAIKISIALGIGAFGAAIVCGLLAFAAHAEAATPKRGTLATTATIAGRDVAVTVYNENLGVVKDRRKFGIAGGVSELKFTDVASSIDPTSVHLRPLGKNEVEILSQDYRYDLVNTDKLLERYVDQSIDVVTKDDQVKHGFLLAFDLASLVIQDAAGGLSVLNRAEVRQVGLKEVPKGLITRPTLVWRLRADEGGERDIEVSYMTGGMDWHAEYVAVLEENGSSLDLQGWASVENRSGATYEDAKLKLVSGAIHRAQGPRPRQQRGEAGRAAACARRALGPQIQLRRLG
;
A
#
# COMPACT_ATOMS: atom_id res chain seq x y z
N MET A 1 -6.08 -15.08 3.23
CA MET A 1 -5.08 -15.97 3.85
C MET A 1 -5.43 -16.09 5.32
N ARG A 2 -5.73 -17.31 5.81
CA ARG A 2 -6.07 -17.56 7.22
C ARG A 2 -4.82 -18.08 7.92
N ILE A 3 -4.38 -17.41 8.98
CA ILE A 3 -3.29 -17.87 9.83
C ILE A 3 -3.92 -18.25 11.17
N ALA A 4 -3.78 -19.50 11.59
CA ALA A 4 -4.23 -19.98 12.89
C ALA A 4 -3.01 -20.14 13.81
N ILE A 5 -3.01 -19.43 14.93
CA ILE A 5 -1.96 -19.54 15.96
C ILE A 5 -2.55 -20.34 17.12
N LYS A 6 -1.98 -21.51 17.42
CA LYS A 6 -2.35 -22.35 18.56
C LYS A 6 -1.64 -21.85 19.81
N ILE A 7 -2.41 -21.40 20.80
CA ILE A 7 -1.91 -21.07 22.13
C ILE A 7 -2.53 -22.08 23.11
N SER A 8 -1.70 -22.94 23.70
CA SER A 8 -2.12 -23.89 24.74
C SER A 8 -1.65 -23.37 26.09
N ILE A 9 -2.59 -23.00 26.97
CA ILE A 9 -2.30 -22.61 28.36
C ILE A 9 -2.91 -23.68 29.26
N ALA A 10 -2.08 -24.59 29.76
CA ALA A 10 -2.48 -25.51 30.82
C ALA A 10 -2.33 -24.79 32.17
N LEU A 11 -3.43 -24.41 32.79
CA LEU A 11 -3.43 -23.84 34.14
C LEU A 11 -3.55 -24.97 35.17
N GLY A 12 -2.41 -25.55 35.57
CA GLY A 12 -2.36 -26.48 36.70
C GLY A 12 -2.29 -25.70 38.01
N ILE A 13 -3.35 -25.72 38.83
CA ILE A 13 -3.26 -25.30 40.23
C ILE A 13 -2.66 -26.48 41.00
N GLY A 14 -1.34 -26.46 41.20
CA GLY A 14 -0.61 -27.47 41.96
C GLY A 14 0.79 -26.97 42.35
N ALA A 15 1.09 -27.00 43.64
CA ALA A 15 2.36 -26.55 44.22
C ALA A 15 3.53 -27.52 43.92
N PHE A 16 4.76 -26.98 44.03
CA PHE A 16 6.10 -27.61 44.02
C PHE A 16 6.81 -27.90 42.68
N GLY A 17 8.09 -27.52 42.62
CA GLY A 17 9.15 -28.25 41.90
C GLY A 17 9.94 -27.48 40.85
N ALA A 18 11.22 -27.18 41.15
CA ALA A 18 12.19 -26.55 40.25
C ALA A 18 12.78 -27.50 39.18
N ALA A 19 13.18 -26.98 38.01
CA ALA A 19 14.42 -27.36 37.30
C ALA A 19 14.69 -26.49 36.05
N ILE A 20 15.95 -26.09 35.91
CA ILE A 20 16.63 -25.33 34.85
C ILE A 20 17.07 -26.29 33.73
N VAL A 21 17.07 -25.89 32.44
CA VAL A 21 18.14 -26.25 31.46
C VAL A 21 18.31 -25.16 30.39
N CYS A 22 19.58 -24.75 30.21
CA CYS A 22 20.15 -23.85 29.20
C CYS A 22 20.27 -24.47 27.80
N GLY A 23 20.43 -23.62 26.77
CA GLY A 23 20.90 -24.06 25.45
C GLY A 23 21.09 -22.93 24.43
N LEU A 24 22.15 -22.14 24.59
CA LEU A 24 22.73 -21.26 23.57
C LEU A 24 23.54 -22.12 22.59
N LEU A 25 23.51 -21.83 21.29
CA LEU A 25 24.69 -21.95 20.41
C LEU A 25 24.50 -21.19 19.09
N ALA A 26 25.55 -20.45 18.76
CA ALA A 26 25.68 -19.51 17.64
C ALA A 26 26.18 -20.21 16.36
N PHE A 27 25.83 -19.65 15.20
CA PHE A 27 26.64 -19.79 13.98
C PHE A 27 26.70 -18.46 13.24
N ALA A 28 27.94 -17.98 13.07
CA ALA A 28 28.32 -16.85 12.23
C ALA A 28 28.80 -17.39 10.87
N ALA A 29 28.44 -16.72 9.77
CA ALA A 29 29.11 -16.92 8.48
C ALA A 29 29.11 -15.64 7.64
N HIS A 30 30.32 -15.10 7.51
CA HIS A 30 30.96 -14.26 6.49
C HIS A 30 30.12 -13.65 5.36
N ALA A 31 30.21 -12.32 5.28
CA ALA A 31 29.86 -11.51 4.11
C ALA A 31 31.11 -11.26 3.25
N GLU A 32 30.97 -11.40 1.94
CA GLU A 32 31.97 -10.97 0.95
C GLU A 32 31.42 -9.77 0.18
N ALA A 33 32.20 -8.69 0.14
CA ALA A 33 31.81 -7.41 -0.42
C ALA A 33 32.29 -7.28 -1.88
N ALA A 34 31.41 -6.85 -2.78
CA ALA A 34 31.78 -6.38 -4.11
C ALA A 34 31.13 -5.01 -4.36
N THR A 35 31.93 -4.03 -4.81
CA THR A 35 31.53 -2.64 -5.14
C THR A 35 31.74 -2.37 -6.65
N PRO A 36 31.23 -1.27 -7.25
CA PRO A 36 30.14 -1.34 -8.23
C PRO A 36 30.51 -0.75 -9.61
N LYS A 37 29.65 -0.92 -10.63
CA LYS A 37 29.71 -0.16 -11.89
C LYS A 37 28.52 0.80 -12.00
N ARG A 38 28.85 2.08 -12.25
CA ARG A 38 27.95 3.24 -12.40
C ARG A 38 26.96 3.06 -13.54
N GLY A 39 25.68 3.17 -13.20
CA GLY A 39 24.59 3.57 -14.09
C GLY A 39 23.67 4.51 -13.31
N THR A 40 22.91 5.36 -13.99
CA THR A 40 21.90 6.22 -13.38
C THR A 40 20.81 5.32 -12.78
N LEU A 41 20.82 5.15 -11.45
CA LEU A 41 19.98 4.19 -10.74
C LEU A 41 18.71 4.88 -10.25
N ALA A 42 17.56 4.46 -10.79
CA ALA A 42 16.34 4.47 -10.01
C ALA A 42 16.50 3.42 -8.90
N THR A 43 16.64 3.87 -7.65
CA THR A 43 16.80 2.95 -6.51
C THR A 43 15.44 2.35 -6.14
N THR A 44 15.17 1.15 -6.66
CA THR A 44 14.12 0.28 -6.11
C THR A 44 14.71 -0.47 -4.92
N ALA A 45 14.01 -0.51 -3.78
CA ALA A 45 14.46 -1.25 -2.60
C ALA A 45 14.68 -2.74 -2.93
N THR A 46 15.81 -3.27 -2.45
CA THR A 46 16.05 -4.72 -2.40
C THR A 46 15.26 -5.30 -1.22
N ILE A 47 14.60 -6.44 -1.40
CA ILE A 47 13.75 -7.11 -0.38
C ILE A 47 14.59 -7.62 0.82
N ALA A 48 15.92 -7.60 0.74
CA ALA A 48 16.81 -7.99 1.83
C ALA A 48 16.81 -6.95 2.98
N GLY A 49 16.25 -7.34 4.13
CA GLY A 49 16.29 -6.52 5.36
C GLY A 49 14.99 -5.77 5.70
N ARG A 50 13.84 -6.19 5.15
CA ARG A 50 12.52 -5.67 5.50
C ARG A 50 12.11 -6.16 6.90
N ASP A 51 11.99 -5.24 7.87
CA ASP A 51 11.39 -5.52 9.18
C ASP A 51 10.00 -4.88 9.22
N VAL A 52 8.97 -5.71 9.21
CA VAL A 52 7.58 -5.26 9.16
C VAL A 52 6.84 -5.68 10.42
N ALA A 53 6.15 -4.71 11.03
CA ALA A 53 5.26 -4.93 12.16
C ALA A 53 3.86 -4.50 11.79
N VAL A 54 2.89 -5.38 12.02
CA VAL A 54 1.47 -5.15 11.72
C VAL A 54 0.68 -5.25 13.00
N THR A 55 -0.06 -4.20 13.33
CA THR A 55 -1.04 -4.19 14.42
C THR A 55 -2.43 -4.25 13.81
N VAL A 56 -3.20 -5.29 14.14
CA VAL A 56 -4.56 -5.50 13.62
C VAL A 56 -5.57 -5.22 14.72
N TYR A 57 -6.60 -4.45 14.38
CA TYR A 57 -7.75 -4.15 15.22
C TYR A 57 -9.01 -4.81 14.65
N ASN A 58 -10.06 -4.94 15.47
CA ASN A 58 -11.34 -5.56 15.13
C ASN A 58 -12.36 -4.60 14.47
N GLU A 59 -11.90 -3.49 13.87
CA GLU A 59 -12.74 -2.48 13.23
C GLU A 59 -12.26 -2.14 11.81
N ASN A 60 -11.91 -3.17 11.03
CA ASN A 60 -11.40 -3.00 9.67
C ASN A 60 -10.17 -2.05 9.60
N LEU A 61 -9.29 -2.13 10.59
CA LEU A 61 -8.12 -1.24 10.73
C LEU A 61 -6.85 -2.04 11.02
N GLY A 62 -5.82 -1.75 10.24
CA GLY A 62 -4.44 -2.14 10.49
C GLY A 62 -3.53 -0.93 10.60
N VAL A 63 -2.51 -1.04 11.45
CA VAL A 63 -1.37 -0.11 11.48
C VAL A 63 -0.13 -0.88 11.08
N VAL A 64 0.52 -0.43 10.03
CA VAL A 64 1.73 -1.04 9.50
C VAL A 64 2.91 -0.13 9.82
N LYS A 65 4.01 -0.75 10.27
CA LYS A 65 5.33 -0.14 10.35
C LYS A 65 6.27 -0.97 9.50
N ASP A 66 6.81 -0.38 8.44
CA ASP A 66 7.66 -1.06 7.48
C ASP A 66 9.02 -0.35 7.45
N ARG A 67 10.07 -1.06 7.90
CA ARG A 67 11.44 -0.57 7.89
C ARG A 67 12.21 -1.25 6.78
N ARG A 68 12.82 -0.46 5.90
CA ARG A 68 13.65 -0.93 4.78
C ARG A 68 14.91 -0.09 4.64
N LYS A 69 15.93 -0.67 4.01
CA LYS A 69 17.16 0.04 3.62
C LYS A 69 17.03 0.61 2.23
N PHE A 70 17.46 1.85 2.07
CA PHE A 70 17.53 2.53 0.78
C PHE A 70 18.86 3.26 0.63
N GLY A 71 19.45 3.14 -0.55
CA GLY A 71 20.54 4.01 -0.99
C GLY A 71 20.00 5.38 -1.41
N ILE A 72 20.29 6.39 -0.61
CA ILE A 72 19.93 7.80 -0.89
C ILE A 72 21.15 8.50 -1.50
N ALA A 73 20.94 9.24 -2.59
CA ALA A 73 21.99 10.08 -3.17
C ALA A 73 22.13 11.40 -2.38
N GLY A 74 23.35 11.94 -2.29
CA GLY A 74 23.55 13.29 -1.78
C GLY A 74 22.87 14.32 -2.68
N GLY A 75 22.36 15.40 -2.08
CA GLY A 75 21.51 16.39 -2.74
C GLY A 75 20.05 15.97 -2.79
N VAL A 76 19.34 16.40 -3.84
CA VAL A 76 17.90 16.11 -4.02
C VAL A 76 17.72 14.78 -4.75
N SER A 77 16.95 13.88 -4.17
CA SER A 77 16.66 12.56 -4.71
C SER A 77 15.18 12.20 -4.60
N GLU A 78 14.73 11.22 -5.38
CA GLU A 78 13.37 10.67 -5.31
C GLU A 78 13.44 9.26 -4.72
N LEU A 79 12.70 9.03 -3.64
CA LEU A 79 12.52 7.74 -3.00
C LEU A 79 11.17 7.17 -3.41
N LYS A 80 11.19 5.97 -4.02
CA LYS A 80 9.97 5.22 -4.35
C LYS A 80 9.82 4.04 -3.39
N PHE A 81 8.71 4.02 -2.66
CA PHE A 81 8.39 2.98 -1.71
C PHE A 81 7.18 2.20 -2.21
N THR A 82 7.45 0.99 -2.67
CA THR A 82 6.48 0.08 -3.29
C THR A 82 5.98 -0.96 -2.30
N ASP A 83 5.00 -1.75 -2.73
CA ASP A 83 4.45 -2.90 -1.98
C ASP A 83 3.81 -2.47 -0.64
N VAL A 84 3.08 -1.34 -0.70
CA VAL A 84 2.21 -0.85 0.37
C VAL A 84 0.77 -1.29 0.14
N ALA A 85 -0.05 -1.21 1.19
CA ALA A 85 -1.46 -1.57 1.10
C ALA A 85 -2.21 -0.75 0.04
N SER A 86 -3.07 -1.40 -0.74
CA SER A 86 -4.00 -0.72 -1.64
C SER A 86 -5.07 0.05 -0.88
N SER A 87 -5.44 -0.43 0.31
CA SER A 87 -6.38 0.24 1.22
C SER A 87 -5.71 1.17 2.23
N ILE A 88 -4.50 1.66 1.93
CA ILE A 88 -3.78 2.64 2.76
C ILE A 88 -4.59 3.93 2.91
N ASP A 89 -4.59 4.50 4.11
CA ASP A 89 -5.04 5.86 4.35
C ASP A 89 -3.89 6.83 4.05
N PRO A 90 -3.94 7.58 2.94
CA PRO A 90 -2.84 8.45 2.53
C PRO A 90 -2.58 9.60 3.52
N THR A 91 -3.55 9.96 4.35
CA THR A 91 -3.41 11.03 5.36
C THR A 91 -2.68 10.57 6.62
N SER A 92 -2.53 9.25 6.79
CA SER A 92 -1.87 8.64 7.95
C SER A 92 -0.38 8.34 7.73
N VAL A 93 0.13 8.57 6.52
CA VAL A 93 1.48 8.18 6.13
C VAL A 93 2.50 9.08 6.79
N HIS A 94 3.44 8.46 7.50
CA HIS A 94 4.55 9.13 8.15
C HIS A 94 5.86 8.43 7.82
N LEU A 95 6.83 9.18 7.30
CA LEU A 95 8.18 8.72 7.00
C LEU A 95 9.14 9.17 8.10
N ARG A 96 9.95 8.24 8.59
CA ARG A 96 10.96 8.47 9.63
C ARG A 96 12.30 7.89 9.21
N PRO A 97 13.28 8.73 8.85
CA PRO A 97 14.66 8.27 8.65
C PRO A 97 15.23 7.79 10.00
N LEU A 98 15.92 6.66 9.99
CA LEU A 98 16.59 6.11 11.18
C LEU A 98 18.10 6.32 11.05
N GLY A 99 18.70 7.01 12.01
CA GLY A 99 20.14 7.30 12.02
C GLY A 99 20.44 8.71 12.49
N LYS A 100 21.72 9.11 12.36
CA LYS A 100 22.21 10.44 12.78
C LYS A 100 22.13 11.52 11.70
N ASN A 101 21.96 11.13 10.44
CA ASN A 101 21.97 12.07 9.32
C ASN A 101 20.53 12.44 9.00
N GLU A 102 20.18 13.71 9.24
CA GLU A 102 18.86 14.25 8.91
C GLU A 102 18.63 14.22 7.40
N VAL A 103 17.39 13.90 7.02
CA VAL A 103 16.93 13.95 5.63
C VAL A 103 15.75 14.91 5.61
N GLU A 104 15.84 15.95 4.79
CA GLU A 104 14.78 16.92 4.61
C GLU A 104 13.75 16.36 3.61
N ILE A 105 12.49 16.30 4.02
CA ILE A 105 11.39 15.87 3.15
C ILE A 105 10.86 17.11 2.41
N LEU A 106 11.07 17.16 1.10
CA LEU A 106 10.63 18.26 0.24
C LEU A 106 9.19 18.08 -0.24
N SER A 107 8.80 16.84 -0.57
CA SER A 107 7.42 16.51 -0.95
C SER A 107 7.11 15.04 -0.65
N GLN A 108 5.81 14.77 -0.46
CA GLN A 108 5.25 13.44 -0.28
C GLN A 108 4.05 13.31 -1.23
N ASP A 109 4.12 12.34 -2.12
CA ASP A 109 3.12 12.06 -3.14
C ASP A 109 2.67 10.61 -3.03
N TYR A 110 1.38 10.37 -2.80
CA TYR A 110 0.80 9.04 -2.90
C TYR A 110 0.31 8.80 -4.33
N ARG A 111 0.98 7.90 -5.05
CA ARG A 111 0.60 7.52 -6.41
C ARG A 111 -0.19 6.24 -6.37
N TYR A 112 -1.50 6.41 -6.43
CA TYR A 112 -2.48 5.34 -6.56
C TYR A 112 -3.23 5.53 -7.87
N ASP A 113 -2.61 5.08 -8.95
CA ASP A 113 -3.31 4.87 -10.21
C ASP A 113 -3.70 3.40 -10.20
N LEU A 114 -4.90 3.09 -9.69
CA LEU A 114 -5.47 1.76 -9.84
C LEU A 114 -5.46 1.46 -11.34
N VAL A 115 -4.54 0.62 -11.77
CA VAL A 115 -4.58 0.03 -13.10
C VAL A 115 -5.87 -0.79 -13.17
N ASN A 116 -6.95 -0.17 -13.62
CA ASN A 116 -8.13 -0.84 -14.11
C ASN A 116 -8.03 -0.88 -15.64
N THR A 117 -8.79 -1.78 -16.27
CA THR A 117 -8.77 -1.94 -17.72
C THR A 117 -9.01 -0.60 -18.43
N ASP A 118 -9.87 0.24 -17.88
CA ASP A 118 -10.22 1.53 -18.45
C ASP A 118 -9.03 2.51 -18.40
N LYS A 119 -8.29 2.59 -17.29
CA LYS A 119 -7.06 3.38 -17.14
C LYS A 119 -5.94 2.90 -18.03
N LEU A 120 -5.86 1.59 -18.29
CA LEU A 120 -5.00 1.07 -19.33
C LEU A 120 -5.46 1.63 -20.68
N LEU A 121 -6.71 1.40 -21.07
CA LEU A 121 -7.26 1.86 -22.34
C LEU A 121 -7.12 3.38 -22.55
N GLU A 122 -7.23 4.22 -21.50
CA GLU A 122 -6.94 5.67 -21.55
C GLU A 122 -5.55 5.97 -22.10
N ARG A 123 -4.54 5.15 -21.77
CA ARG A 123 -3.15 5.32 -22.25
C ARG A 123 -2.92 4.74 -23.63
N TYR A 124 -3.84 3.90 -24.12
CA TYR A 124 -3.78 3.31 -25.46
C TYR A 124 -4.70 3.99 -26.46
N VAL A 125 -5.35 5.10 -26.10
CA VAL A 125 -5.96 5.98 -27.10
C VAL A 125 -4.87 6.39 -28.09
N ASP A 126 -5.18 6.27 -29.37
CA ASP A 126 -4.29 6.44 -30.52
C ASP A 126 -3.14 5.41 -30.63
N GLN A 127 -3.21 4.30 -29.88
CA GLN A 127 -2.25 3.19 -29.95
C GLN A 127 -2.85 1.95 -30.59
N SER A 128 -1.98 1.10 -31.14
CA SER A 128 -2.38 -0.18 -31.74
C SER A 128 -2.79 -1.18 -30.67
N ILE A 129 -3.98 -1.76 -30.83
CA ILE A 129 -4.55 -2.82 -30.00
C ILE A 129 -5.01 -4.00 -30.86
N ASP A 130 -4.99 -5.19 -30.26
CA ASP A 130 -5.52 -6.41 -30.86
C ASP A 130 -6.73 -6.85 -30.04
N VAL A 131 -7.91 -6.97 -30.66
CA VAL A 131 -9.14 -7.37 -29.95
C VAL A 131 -9.64 -8.70 -30.46
N VAL A 132 -9.78 -9.65 -29.54
CA VAL A 132 -10.33 -10.98 -29.82
C VAL A 132 -11.79 -10.99 -29.36
N THR A 133 -12.71 -11.24 -30.30
CA THR A 133 -14.14 -11.39 -29.97
C THR A 133 -14.46 -12.81 -29.48
N LYS A 134 -15.67 -13.04 -28.95
CA LYS A 134 -16.13 -14.38 -28.57
C LYS A 134 -16.15 -15.38 -29.72
N ASP A 135 -16.33 -14.88 -30.94
CA ASP A 135 -16.31 -15.69 -32.18
C ASP A 135 -14.88 -16.01 -32.65
N ASP A 136 -13.88 -15.81 -31.79
CA ASP A 136 -12.44 -15.98 -32.05
C ASP A 136 -11.93 -15.16 -33.25
N GLN A 137 -12.65 -14.08 -33.61
CA GLN A 137 -12.20 -13.13 -34.62
C GLN A 137 -11.22 -12.14 -33.99
N VAL A 138 -10.05 -11.98 -34.62
CA VAL A 138 -9.05 -10.99 -34.21
C VAL A 138 -9.21 -9.74 -35.05
N LYS A 139 -9.44 -8.61 -34.38
CA LYS A 139 -9.50 -7.28 -34.98
C LYS A 139 -8.25 -6.49 -34.61
N HIS A 140 -7.50 -6.07 -35.61
CA HIS A 140 -6.32 -5.23 -35.46
C HIS A 140 -6.65 -3.79 -35.80
N GLY A 141 -6.24 -2.85 -34.95
CA GLY A 141 -6.43 -1.43 -35.25
C GLY A 141 -5.94 -0.51 -34.16
N PHE A 142 -6.25 0.78 -34.28
CA PHE A 142 -5.97 1.82 -33.31
C PHE A 142 -7.19 2.08 -32.43
N LEU A 143 -7.01 2.14 -31.12
CA LEU A 143 -8.10 2.50 -30.21
C LEU A 143 -8.33 4.02 -30.28
N LEU A 144 -9.50 4.46 -30.74
CA LEU A 144 -9.82 5.89 -30.78
C LEU A 144 -10.59 6.34 -29.53
N ALA A 145 -11.45 5.48 -29.01
CA ALA A 145 -12.26 5.77 -27.83
C ALA A 145 -12.74 4.47 -27.18
N PHE A 146 -13.11 4.56 -25.91
CA PHE A 146 -13.77 3.48 -25.18
C PHE A 146 -14.76 4.06 -24.18
N ASP A 147 -15.77 3.27 -23.83
CA ASP A 147 -16.68 3.55 -22.74
C ASP A 147 -16.96 2.26 -21.95
N LEU A 148 -17.96 2.28 -21.04
CA LEU A 148 -18.32 1.13 -20.21
C LEU A 148 -18.84 -0.07 -21.01
N ALA A 149 -19.37 0.14 -22.23
CA ALA A 149 -20.04 -0.86 -23.04
C ALA A 149 -19.38 -1.10 -24.41
N SER A 150 -18.51 -0.21 -24.89
CA SER A 150 -18.00 -0.22 -26.25
C SER A 150 -16.53 0.16 -26.37
N LEU A 151 -15.88 -0.36 -27.42
CA LEU A 151 -14.55 0.01 -27.89
C LEU A 151 -14.66 0.50 -29.33
N VAL A 152 -14.08 1.65 -29.63
CA VAL A 152 -14.02 2.20 -30.99
C VAL A 152 -12.62 1.99 -31.54
N ILE A 153 -12.53 1.20 -32.60
CA ILE A 153 -11.26 0.81 -33.22
C ILE A 153 -11.24 1.28 -34.67
N GLN A 154 -10.12 1.85 -35.09
CA GLN A 154 -9.85 2.19 -36.48
C GLN A 154 -8.92 1.13 -37.09
N ASP A 155 -9.35 0.51 -38.19
CA ASP A 155 -8.50 -0.41 -38.94
C ASP A 155 -7.42 0.34 -39.76
N ALA A 156 -6.47 -0.41 -40.32
CA ALA A 156 -5.41 0.16 -41.16
C ALA A 156 -5.91 0.77 -42.48
N ALA A 157 -7.14 0.45 -42.91
CA ALA A 157 -7.79 1.02 -44.10
C ALA A 157 -8.59 2.28 -43.77
N GLY A 158 -8.61 2.73 -42.51
CA GLY A 158 -9.34 3.91 -42.04
C GLY A 158 -10.80 3.64 -41.68
N GLY A 159 -11.26 2.39 -41.75
CA GLY A 159 -12.60 1.97 -41.34
C GLY A 159 -12.77 2.00 -39.82
N LEU A 160 -13.91 2.53 -39.37
CA LEU A 160 -14.27 2.59 -37.95
C LEU A 160 -15.14 1.38 -37.60
N SER A 161 -14.75 0.66 -36.55
CA SER A 161 -15.50 -0.45 -35.97
C SER A 161 -15.82 -0.16 -34.52
N VAL A 162 -17.11 -0.22 -34.17
CA VAL A 162 -17.59 -0.13 -32.77
C VAL A 162 -17.86 -1.55 -32.29
N LEU A 163 -17.09 -2.00 -31.30
CA LEU A 163 -17.21 -3.33 -30.70
C LEU A 163 -17.88 -3.23 -29.34
N ASN A 164 -18.87 -4.08 -29.07
CA ASN A 164 -19.44 -4.20 -27.74
C ASN A 164 -18.47 -4.94 -26.82
N ARG A 165 -18.12 -4.35 -25.67
CA ARG A 165 -17.23 -4.94 -24.66
C ARG A 165 -17.72 -6.29 -24.14
N ALA A 166 -19.04 -6.52 -24.13
CA ALA A 166 -19.61 -7.80 -23.75
C ALA A 166 -19.25 -8.92 -24.74
N GLU A 167 -18.94 -8.59 -26.00
CA GLU A 167 -18.54 -9.53 -27.05
C GLU A 167 -17.02 -9.63 -27.22
N VAL A 168 -16.27 -8.87 -26.43
CA VAL A 168 -14.81 -8.91 -26.39
C VAL A 168 -14.38 -9.97 -25.38
N ARG A 169 -13.62 -10.96 -25.87
CA ARG A 169 -13.02 -12.01 -25.06
C ARG A 169 -11.70 -11.56 -24.46
N GLN A 170 -10.87 -10.88 -25.24
CA GLN A 170 -9.54 -10.44 -24.83
C GLN A 170 -9.13 -9.17 -25.57
N VAL A 171 -8.42 -8.28 -24.88
CA VAL A 171 -7.69 -7.15 -25.49
C VAL A 171 -6.20 -7.42 -25.33
N GLY A 172 -5.51 -7.65 -26.45
CA GLY A 172 -4.07 -7.74 -26.55
C GLY A 172 -3.46 -6.36 -26.73
N LEU A 173 -2.46 -6.04 -25.91
CA LEU A 173 -1.73 -4.78 -25.94
C LEU A 173 -0.26 -5.09 -26.23
N LYS A 174 0.31 -4.51 -27.28
CA LYS A 174 1.64 -4.89 -27.78
C LYS A 174 2.80 -4.41 -26.90
N GLU A 175 2.68 -3.22 -26.32
CA GLU A 175 3.71 -2.64 -25.45
C GLU A 175 3.08 -2.13 -24.17
N VAL A 176 3.67 -2.38 -22.99
CA VAL A 176 3.20 -1.83 -21.72
C VAL A 176 3.57 -0.34 -21.61
N PRO A 177 2.63 0.60 -21.43
CA PRO A 177 2.94 2.02 -21.35
C PRO A 177 3.95 2.28 -20.25
N LYS A 178 4.96 3.11 -20.57
CA LYS A 178 5.94 3.56 -19.59
C LYS A 178 5.22 4.36 -18.50
N GLY A 179 5.57 4.11 -17.25
CA GLY A 179 5.02 4.84 -16.10
C GLY A 179 3.70 4.27 -15.54
N LEU A 180 3.25 3.11 -16.00
CA LEU A 180 2.18 2.38 -15.30
C LEU A 180 2.64 1.96 -13.91
N ILE A 181 1.99 2.53 -12.90
CA ILE A 181 2.17 2.15 -11.51
C ILE A 181 1.16 1.05 -11.23
N THR A 182 1.57 -0.20 -11.43
CA THR A 182 0.69 -1.37 -11.26
C THR A 182 0.41 -1.71 -9.79
N ARG A 183 1.07 -1.02 -8.85
CA ARG A 183 0.93 -1.21 -7.41
C ARG A 183 0.98 0.14 -6.70
N PRO A 184 0.20 0.34 -5.62
CA PRO A 184 0.29 1.52 -4.77
C PRO A 184 1.75 1.87 -4.45
N THR A 185 2.14 3.12 -4.71
CA THR A 185 3.53 3.56 -4.50
C THR A 185 3.53 4.92 -3.80
N LEU A 186 4.28 5.01 -2.70
CA LEU A 186 4.57 6.27 -2.04
C LEU A 186 5.86 6.84 -2.61
N VAL A 187 5.82 8.11 -3.01
CA VAL A 187 6.96 8.81 -3.61
C VAL A 187 7.32 9.99 -2.73
N TRP A 188 8.58 10.06 -2.31
CA TRP A 188 9.10 11.20 -1.58
C TRP A 188 10.21 11.87 -2.36
N ARG A 189 10.21 13.20 -2.38
CA ARG A 189 11.38 13.99 -2.76
C ARG A 189 12.12 14.35 -1.50
N LEU A 190 13.37 13.91 -1.41
CA LEU A 190 14.20 14.03 -0.22
C LEU A 190 15.44 14.85 -0.56
N ARG A 191 15.95 15.62 0.40
CA ARG A 191 17.28 16.22 0.34
C ARG A 191 18.15 15.66 1.47
N ALA A 192 19.33 15.19 1.12
CA ALA A 192 20.33 14.71 2.08
C ALA A 192 21.68 15.39 1.80
N ASP A 193 22.41 15.76 2.84
CA ASP A 193 23.74 16.39 2.67
C ASP A 193 24.77 15.40 2.12
N GLU A 194 24.69 14.14 2.57
CA GLU A 194 25.57 13.05 2.14
C GLU A 194 24.77 11.86 1.66
N GLY A 195 25.24 11.25 0.57
CA GLY A 195 24.70 9.98 0.09
C GLY A 195 25.06 8.79 0.98
N GLY A 196 24.35 7.69 0.81
CA GLY A 196 24.63 6.42 1.47
C GLY A 196 23.39 5.58 1.75
N GLU A 197 23.62 4.38 2.26
CA GLU A 197 22.54 3.52 2.76
C GLU A 197 21.93 4.13 4.03
N ARG A 198 20.60 4.13 4.08
CA ARG A 198 19.80 4.64 5.19
C ARG A 198 18.69 3.66 5.51
N ASP A 199 18.48 3.41 6.80
CA ASP A 199 17.27 2.76 7.27
C ASP A 199 16.13 3.77 7.27
N ILE A 200 15.02 3.45 6.61
CA ILE A 200 13.83 4.29 6.56
C ILE A 200 12.67 3.48 7.13
N GLU A 201 11.98 4.04 8.11
CA GLU A 201 10.72 3.51 8.62
C GLU A 201 9.56 4.31 8.04
N VAL A 202 8.61 3.61 7.44
CA VAL A 202 7.34 4.18 7.01
C VAL A 202 6.25 3.57 7.87
N SER A 203 5.42 4.42 8.48
CA SER A 203 4.25 3.99 9.23
C SER A 203 2.98 4.53 8.58
N TYR A 204 1.97 3.69 8.46
CA TYR A 204 0.68 4.06 7.89
C TYR A 204 -0.47 3.22 8.44
N MET A 205 -1.67 3.75 8.33
CA MET A 205 -2.92 3.06 8.59
C MET A 205 -3.45 2.47 7.28
N THR A 206 -4.08 1.30 7.37
CA THR A 206 -4.74 0.65 6.24
C THR A 206 -6.08 0.10 6.67
N GLY A 207 -7.06 0.16 5.77
CA GLY A 207 -8.27 -0.64 5.88
C GLY A 207 -8.04 -2.09 5.45
N GLY A 208 -9.09 -2.89 5.52
CA GLY A 208 -9.11 -4.25 5.00
C GLY A 208 -8.45 -5.27 5.91
N MET A 209 -8.20 -4.95 7.17
CA MET A 209 -7.64 -5.90 8.14
C MET A 209 -8.59 -6.08 9.31
N ASP A 210 -8.80 -7.34 9.69
CA ASP A 210 -9.64 -7.68 10.84
C ASP A 210 -9.08 -8.91 11.56
N TRP A 211 -9.48 -9.12 12.81
CA TRP A 211 -9.11 -10.30 13.55
C TRP A 211 -10.17 -10.66 14.60
N HIS A 212 -10.29 -11.95 14.89
CA HIS A 212 -11.12 -12.46 15.96
C HIS A 212 -10.39 -13.59 16.71
N ALA A 213 -10.84 -13.84 17.94
CA ALA A 213 -10.40 -14.99 18.73
C ALA A 213 -11.56 -15.94 18.97
N GLU A 214 -11.25 -17.23 18.92
CA GLU A 214 -12.16 -18.33 19.18
C GLU A 214 -11.59 -19.15 20.34
N TYR A 215 -12.44 -19.48 21.31
CA TYR A 215 -12.04 -20.24 22.49
C TYR A 215 -12.94 -21.46 22.64
N VAL A 216 -12.35 -22.61 22.95
CA VAL A 216 -13.05 -23.85 23.28
C VAL A 216 -12.59 -24.26 24.67
N ALA A 217 -13.56 -24.47 25.56
CA ALA A 217 -13.30 -24.89 26.93
C ALA A 217 -13.96 -26.25 27.20
N VAL A 218 -13.23 -27.18 27.78
CA VAL A 218 -13.72 -28.51 28.19
C VAL A 218 -13.53 -28.63 29.70
N LEU A 219 -14.65 -28.81 30.42
CA LEU A 219 -14.66 -29.00 31.86
C LEU A 219 -14.80 -30.49 32.16
N GLU A 220 -13.96 -31.02 33.05
CA GLU A 220 -14.09 -32.40 33.52
C GLU A 220 -15.39 -32.63 34.28
N GLU A 221 -15.91 -33.87 34.26
CA GLU A 221 -17.20 -34.24 34.86
C GLU A 221 -17.28 -33.93 36.36
N ASN A 222 -16.15 -34.05 37.07
CA ASN A 222 -16.04 -33.75 38.50
C ASN A 222 -15.82 -32.26 38.80
N GLY A 223 -15.77 -31.40 37.78
CA GLY A 223 -15.55 -29.96 37.91
C GLY A 223 -14.16 -29.54 38.40
N SER A 224 -13.20 -30.48 38.48
CA SER A 224 -11.89 -30.23 39.10
C SER A 224 -10.84 -29.65 38.15
N SER A 225 -11.03 -29.76 36.84
CA SER A 225 -10.14 -29.14 35.84
C SER A 225 -10.87 -28.65 34.60
N LEU A 226 -10.30 -27.59 34.01
CA LEU A 226 -10.76 -26.93 32.79
C LEU A 226 -9.60 -26.92 31.77
N ASP A 227 -9.79 -27.54 30.62
CA ASP A 227 -8.91 -27.34 29.45
C ASP A 227 -9.46 -26.19 28.61
N LEU A 228 -8.62 -25.18 28.33
CA LEU A 228 -8.99 -24.03 27.51
C LEU A 228 -8.02 -23.92 26.33
N GLN A 229 -8.59 -24.02 25.13
CA GLN A 229 -7.87 -23.87 23.86
C GLN A 229 -8.36 -22.62 23.15
N GLY A 230 -7.43 -21.82 22.63
CA GLY A 230 -7.74 -20.58 21.92
C GLY A 230 -7.01 -20.49 20.58
N TRP A 231 -7.70 -19.95 19.59
CA TRP A 231 -7.17 -19.61 18.27
C TRP A 231 -7.44 -18.12 18.00
N ALA A 232 -6.51 -17.47 17.32
CA ALA A 232 -6.75 -16.17 16.73
C ALA A 232 -6.72 -16.31 15.21
N SER A 233 -7.71 -15.73 14.56
CA SER A 233 -7.89 -15.72 13.12
C SER A 233 -7.75 -14.29 12.63
N VAL A 234 -6.78 -14.06 11.73
CA VAL A 234 -6.53 -12.75 11.11
C VAL A 234 -6.96 -12.81 9.65
N GLU A 235 -7.66 -11.76 9.23
CA GLU A 235 -8.05 -11.56 7.85
C GLU A 235 -7.33 -10.34 7.26
N ASN A 236 -6.58 -10.54 6.18
CA ASN A 236 -5.93 -9.47 5.43
C ASN A 236 -6.52 -9.38 4.02
N ARG A 237 -7.24 -8.30 3.77
CA ARG A 237 -7.77 -7.81 2.49
C ARG A 237 -7.21 -6.42 2.13
N SER A 238 -6.12 -5.98 2.76
CA SER A 238 -5.52 -4.65 2.55
C SER A 238 -4.90 -4.46 1.15
N GLY A 239 -4.75 -5.54 0.37
CA GLY A 239 -4.11 -5.52 -0.94
C GLY A 239 -2.58 -5.60 -0.91
N ALA A 240 -1.97 -5.78 0.28
CA ALA A 240 -0.54 -6.01 0.43
C ALA A 240 -0.23 -7.29 1.21
N THR A 241 0.92 -7.87 0.88
CA THR A 241 1.51 -9.03 1.56
C THR A 241 2.58 -8.56 2.54
N TYR A 242 2.53 -9.11 3.76
CA TYR A 242 3.47 -8.82 4.84
C TYR A 242 4.17 -10.12 5.23
N GLU A 243 5.32 -10.38 4.63
CA GLU A 243 6.14 -11.56 4.92
C GLU A 243 6.85 -11.40 6.26
N ASP A 244 6.91 -12.48 7.05
CA ASP A 244 7.59 -12.54 8.37
C ASP A 244 7.24 -11.39 9.33
N ALA A 245 5.98 -10.94 9.27
CA ALA A 245 5.53 -9.78 10.02
C ALA A 245 5.44 -10.05 11.53
N LYS A 246 5.96 -9.10 12.33
CA LYS A 246 5.67 -9.03 13.77
C LYS A 246 4.23 -8.60 13.97
N LEU A 247 3.37 -9.56 14.33
CA LEU A 247 1.94 -9.35 14.48
C LEU A 247 1.57 -8.93 15.91
N LYS A 248 0.73 -7.90 16.03
CA LYS A 248 0.06 -7.50 17.27
C LYS A 248 -1.45 -7.47 17.05
N LEU A 249 -2.19 -8.06 17.97
CA LEU A 249 -3.65 -8.11 17.93
C LEU A 249 -4.19 -7.24 19.06
N VAL A 250 -5.05 -6.28 18.73
CA VAL A 250 -5.60 -5.34 19.70
C VAL A 250 -7.12 -5.43 19.66
N SER A 251 -7.71 -5.67 20.82
CA SER A 251 -9.16 -5.71 21.01
C SER A 251 -9.61 -4.42 21.70
N GLY A 252 -10.75 -3.88 21.28
CA GLY A 252 -11.38 -2.71 21.90
C GLY A 252 -11.89 -1.70 20.88
N ALA A 253 -12.79 -0.83 21.32
CA ALA A 253 -13.35 0.21 20.47
C ALA A 253 -12.33 1.32 20.19
N ILE A 254 -12.17 1.69 18.92
CA ILE A 254 -11.18 2.69 18.51
C ILE A 254 -11.84 4.06 18.45
N HIS A 255 -11.42 4.98 19.32
CA HIS A 255 -11.90 6.35 19.23
C HIS A 255 -11.11 7.13 18.16
N ARG A 256 -11.72 7.32 16.98
CA ARG A 256 -11.15 8.14 15.90
C ARG A 256 -11.59 9.59 16.04
N ALA A 257 -10.62 10.50 15.96
CA ALA A 257 -10.92 11.93 15.85
C ALA A 257 -11.69 12.17 14.54
N GLN A 258 -12.84 12.84 14.62
CA GLN A 258 -13.55 13.25 13.41
C GLN A 258 -12.69 14.26 12.66
N GLY A 259 -12.41 13.96 11.39
CA GLY A 259 -11.65 14.85 10.51
C GLY A 259 -12.31 16.23 10.43
N PRO A 260 -11.55 17.28 10.03
CA PRO A 260 -12.09 18.62 9.88
C PRO A 260 -13.32 18.56 8.98
N ARG A 261 -14.51 18.76 9.56
CA ARG A 261 -15.72 18.91 8.75
C ARG A 261 -15.45 20.09 7.82
N PRO A 262 -15.62 19.94 6.49
CA PRO A 262 -15.56 21.08 5.61
C PRO A 262 -16.47 22.14 6.20
N ARG A 263 -15.92 23.30 6.56
CA ARG A 263 -16.76 24.45 6.88
C ARG A 263 -17.55 24.68 5.61
N GLN A 264 -18.80 24.23 5.64
CA GLN A 264 -19.78 24.59 4.63
C GLN A 264 -19.75 26.11 4.63
N GLN A 265 -19.13 26.69 3.60
CA GLN A 265 -19.15 28.13 3.37
C GLN A 265 -20.63 28.44 3.17
N ARG A 266 -21.30 28.76 4.27
CA ARG A 266 -22.64 29.32 4.25
C ARG A 266 -22.47 30.60 3.47
N GLY A 267 -22.95 30.59 2.22
CA GLY A 267 -22.73 31.66 1.27
C GLY A 267 -23.00 33.00 1.92
N GLU A 268 -21.96 33.83 2.06
CA GLU A 268 -22.08 35.26 2.30
C GLU A 268 -22.56 35.97 1.02
N ALA A 269 -23.53 35.41 0.32
CA ALA A 269 -24.20 36.04 -0.82
C ALA A 269 -25.30 37.04 -0.37
N GLY A 270 -25.39 37.34 0.93
CA GLY A 270 -26.41 38.23 1.50
C GLY A 270 -25.88 39.49 2.19
N ARG A 271 -24.56 39.73 2.27
CA ARG A 271 -24.00 40.89 3.00
C ARG A 271 -22.87 41.65 2.30
N ALA A 272 -22.57 41.36 1.03
CA ALA A 272 -21.55 42.06 0.26
C ALA A 272 -22.08 43.28 -0.52
N ALA A 273 -22.92 44.11 0.11
CA ALA A 273 -23.25 45.46 -0.40
C ALA A 273 -22.65 46.59 0.44
N ALA A 274 -21.89 46.29 1.50
CA ALA A 274 -21.37 47.32 2.40
C ALA A 274 -20.00 46.96 2.98
N CYS A 275 -18.96 46.94 2.16
CA CYS A 275 -17.62 47.48 2.50
C CYS A 275 -16.64 47.14 1.38
N ALA A 276 -16.37 48.14 0.56
CA ALA A 276 -15.20 48.17 -0.29
C ALA A 276 -13.91 48.22 0.54
N ARG A 277 -12.83 47.75 -0.10
CA ARG A 277 -11.41 48.08 0.11
C ARG A 277 -10.57 47.14 1.00
N ARG A 278 -9.62 46.52 0.30
CA ARG A 278 -8.19 46.37 0.64
C ARG A 278 -7.79 45.17 1.50
N ALA A 279 -7.26 44.12 0.86
CA ALA A 279 -5.90 43.62 1.05
C ALA A 279 -5.66 42.39 0.14
N LEU A 280 -4.64 42.47 -0.72
CA LEU A 280 -4.10 41.34 -1.46
C LEU A 280 -3.27 40.46 -0.51
N GLY A 281 -3.52 39.15 -0.51
CA GLY A 281 -2.64 38.10 0.02
C GLY A 281 -2.39 37.05 -1.07
N PRO A 282 -1.25 36.33 -1.03
CA PRO A 282 -0.74 35.55 -2.16
C PRO A 282 -1.61 34.31 -2.45
N GLN A 283 -1.95 34.12 -3.73
CA GLN A 283 -2.69 32.95 -4.21
C GLN A 283 -1.74 31.79 -4.54
N ILE A 284 -2.06 30.60 -4.02
CA ILE A 284 -1.47 29.33 -4.42
C ILE A 284 -2.11 28.92 -5.75
N GLN A 285 -1.31 28.84 -6.81
CA GLN A 285 -1.74 28.42 -8.14
C GLN A 285 -1.57 26.90 -8.33
N LEU A 286 -2.67 26.16 -8.36
CA LEU A 286 -2.70 24.79 -8.88
C LEU A 286 -2.80 24.86 -10.41
N ARG A 287 -1.68 24.69 -11.10
CA ARG A 287 -1.64 24.58 -12.55
C ARG A 287 -1.95 23.13 -12.93
N ARG A 288 -3.19 22.89 -13.41
CA ARG A 288 -3.56 21.67 -14.12
C ARG A 288 -2.94 21.75 -15.52
N LEU A 289 -1.98 20.88 -15.84
CA LEU A 289 -1.58 20.63 -17.23
C LEU A 289 -2.48 19.51 -17.76
N GLY A 290 -2.97 19.72 -18.98
CA GLY A 290 -3.93 18.85 -19.67
C GLY A 290 -3.34 17.53 -20.13
#